data_AF-A0A6P0HZM5-F1
#
_entry.id   AF-A0A6P0HZM5-F1
#
_cell.length_a   1.000
_cell.length_b   1.000
_cell.length_c   1.000
_cell.angle_alpha   90.00
_cell.angle_beta   90.00
_cell.angle_gamma   90.00
#
_symmetry.space_group_name_H-M   'P 1'
#
loop_
_entity.id
_entity.type
_entity.pdbx_description
1 polymer ?
#
loop_
_entity_poly.entity_id
_entity_poly.type
_entity_poly.pdbx_seq_one_letter_code
_entity_poly.pdbx_strand_id
1 'polypeptide(L)' 'MTQNPTIEEIKILIFQLPIKEQITLIEELEERLETLTMMQLAKTGFSEWNEPGEDIYDVES' A
#
# COMPACT_ATOMS: atom_id res chain seq x y z
N MET A 1 13.95 -18.76 -14.59
CA MET A 1 13.13 -17.54 -14.43
C MET A 1 11.72 -17.98 -14.11
N THR A 2 11.21 -17.69 -12.92
CA THR A 2 9.82 -17.96 -12.54
C THR A 2 8.93 -16.90 -13.19
N GLN A 3 7.95 -17.33 -14.00
CA GLN A 3 6.94 -16.43 -14.52
C GLN A 3 5.98 -16.07 -13.37
N ASN A 4 5.62 -14.80 -13.27
CA ASN A 4 4.61 -14.37 -12.31
C ASN A 4 3.24 -14.90 -12.76
N PRO A 5 2.40 -15.39 -11.84
CA PRO A 5 1.06 -15.82 -12.18
C PRO A 5 0.24 -14.64 -12.70
N THR A 6 -0.61 -14.92 -13.67
CA THR A 6 -1.64 -13.99 -14.15
C THR A 6 -2.68 -13.73 -13.06
N ILE A 7 -3.41 -12.63 -13.19
CA ILE A 7 -4.51 -12.31 -12.25
C ILE A 7 -5.57 -13.43 -12.22
N GLU A 8 -5.82 -14.06 -13.36
CA GLU A 8 -6.81 -15.14 -13.44
C GLU A 8 -6.34 -16.39 -12.67
N GLU A 9 -5.07 -16.74 -12.78
CA GLU A 9 -4.46 -17.81 -11.99
C GLU A 9 -4.50 -17.48 -10.49
N ILE A 10 -4.24 -16.23 -10.11
CA ILE A 10 -4.33 -15.78 -8.70
C ILE A 10 -5.76 -15.92 -8.17
N LYS A 11 -6.79 -15.51 -8.95
CA LYS A 11 -8.18 -15.68 -8.54
C LYS A 11 -8.55 -17.14 -8.31
N ILE A 12 -8.13 -18.03 -9.21
CA ILE A 12 -8.36 -19.47 -9.08
C ILE A 12 -7.76 -19.98 -7.77
N LEU A 13 -6.52 -19.58 -7.45
CA LEU A 13 -5.86 -19.96 -6.20
C LEU A 13 -6.61 -19.43 -4.97
N ILE A 14 -7.07 -18.18 -4.98
CA ILE A 14 -7.85 -17.59 -3.87
C ILE A 14 -9.16 -18.36 -3.65
N PHE A 15 -9.88 -18.70 -4.72
CA PHE A 15 -11.16 -19.41 -4.59
C PHE A 15 -11.03 -20.85 -4.12
N GLN A 16 -9.83 -21.44 -4.21
CA GLN A 16 -9.53 -22.76 -3.66
C GLN A 16 -9.29 -22.74 -2.15
N LEU A 17 -9.03 -21.57 -1.55
CA LEU A 17 -8.82 -21.45 -0.11
C LEU A 17 -10.13 -21.69 0.67
N PRO A 18 -10.06 -22.18 1.92
CA PRO A 18 -11.20 -22.17 2.82
C PRO A 18 -11.80 -20.77 2.97
N ILE A 19 -13.12 -20.67 3.15
CA ILE A 19 -13.82 -19.37 3.27
C ILE A 19 -13.19 -18.47 4.35
N LYS A 20 -12.77 -19.06 5.48
CA LYS A 20 -12.11 -18.30 6.55
C LYS A 20 -10.81 -17.65 6.08
N GLU A 21 -10.00 -18.38 5.32
CA GLU A 21 -8.74 -17.86 4.78
C GLU A 21 -8.98 -16.81 3.69
N GLN A 22 -10.04 -16.97 2.89
CA GLN A 22 -10.45 -15.93 1.93
C GLN A 22 -10.83 -14.63 2.64
N ILE A 23 -11.57 -14.72 3.76
CA ILE A 23 -11.96 -13.54 4.56
C ILE A 23 -10.72 -12.85 5.14
N THR A 24 -9.81 -13.61 5.76
CA THR A 24 -8.56 -13.03 6.29
C THR A 24 -7.73 -12.36 5.19
N LEU A 25 -7.66 -12.98 4.00
CA LEU A 25 -6.93 -12.39 2.87
C LEU A 25 -7.55 -11.07 2.39
N ILE A 26 -8.87 -10.94 2.45
CA ILE A 26 -9.56 -9.69 2.13
C ILE A 26 -9.21 -8.61 3.16
N GLU A 27 -9.28 -8.91 4.46
CA GLU A 27 -8.94 -7.96 5.54
C GLU A 27 -7.50 -7.43 5.39
N GLU A 28 -6.53 -8.30 5.15
CA GLU A 28 -5.13 -7.90 4.94
C GLU A 28 -4.92 -7.05 3.68
N LEU A 29 -5.65 -7.35 2.60
CA LEU A 29 -5.60 -6.57 1.37
C LEU A 29 -6.18 -5.17 1.58
N GLU A 30 -7.29 -5.05 2.31
CA GLU A 30 -7.91 -3.77 2.64
C GLU A 30 -6.96 -2.89 3.46
N GLU A 31 -6.37 -3.42 4.54
CA GLU A 31 -5.42 -2.68 5.39
C GLU A 31 -4.22 -2.17 4.58
N ARG A 32 -3.66 -3.01 3.71
CA ARG A 32 -2.55 -2.63 2.83
C ARG A 32 -2.95 -1.51 1.87
N LEU A 33 -4.11 -1.62 1.25
CA LEU A 33 -4.60 -0.62 0.29
C LEU A 33 -4.91 0.71 0.98
N GLU A 34 -5.49 0.69 2.17
CA GLU A 34 -5.72 1.88 2.99
C GLU A 34 -4.39 2.57 3.32
N THR A 35 -3.40 1.81 3.78
CA THR A 35 -2.07 2.33 4.09
C THR A 35 -1.44 3.01 2.88
N LEU A 36 -1.45 2.36 1.72
CA LEU A 36 -0.91 2.94 0.49
C LEU A 36 -1.66 4.20 0.06
N THR A 37 -2.98 4.21 0.22
CA THR A 37 -3.82 5.38 -0.10
C THR A 37 -3.48 6.55 0.81
N MET A 38 -3.38 6.32 2.12
CA MET A 38 -2.99 7.34 3.09
C MET A 38 -1.59 7.89 2.82
N MET A 39 -0.62 7.02 2.52
CA MET A 39 0.73 7.44 2.13
C MET A 39 0.72 8.30 0.86
N GLN A 40 -0.08 7.94 -0.14
CA GLN A 40 -0.20 8.73 -1.36
C GLN A 40 -0.83 10.09 -1.07
N LEU A 41 -1.90 10.15 -0.27
CA LEU A 41 -2.54 11.39 0.15
C LEU A 41 -1.57 12.30 0.90
N ALA A 42 -0.81 11.76 1.86
CA ALA A 42 0.19 12.50 2.61
C ALA A 42 1.29 13.05 1.69
N LYS A 43 1.77 12.25 0.73
CA LYS A 43 2.75 12.68 -0.26
C LYS A 43 2.23 13.83 -1.13
N THR A 44 0.94 13.85 -1.47
CA THR A 44 0.35 14.91 -2.29
C THR A 44 -0.11 16.14 -1.50
N GLY A 45 -0.48 15.98 -0.22
CA GLY A 45 -1.05 17.06 0.59
C GLY A 45 -0.05 17.80 1.49
N PHE A 46 1.17 17.29 1.58
CA PHE A 46 2.30 17.89 2.30
C PHE A 46 3.56 17.86 1.45
N SER A 47 3.42 17.93 0.13
CA SER A 47 4.56 17.98 -0.79
C SER A 47 5.47 19.17 -0.48
N GLU A 48 4.85 20.27 -0.04
CA GLU A 48 5.42 21.54 0.39
C GLU A 48 6.43 21.34 1.53
N TRP A 49 6.21 20.39 2.44
CA TRP A 49 7.15 20.09 3.54
C TRP A 49 8.49 19.53 3.07
N ASN A 50 8.60 19.12 1.80
CA ASN A 50 9.86 18.70 1.19
C ASN A 50 10.57 19.86 0.46
N GLU A 51 10.00 21.08 0.45
CA GLU A 51 10.64 22.25 -0.15
C GLU A 51 11.75 22.80 0.77
N PRO A 52 12.88 23.28 0.20
CA PRO A 52 13.96 23.84 1.00
C PRO A 52 13.49 25.01 1.88
N GLY A 53 13.77 24.96 3.18
CA GLY A 53 13.37 25.99 4.14
C GLY A 53 12.00 25.78 4.80
N GLU A 54 11.24 24.76 4.41
CA GLU A 54 10.02 24.31 5.11
C GLU A 54 10.35 23.36 6.28
N ASP A 55 11.59 22.85 6.35
CA ASP A 55 12.07 22.15 7.54
C ASP A 55 12.22 23.16 8.69
N ILE A 56 11.36 23.06 9.70
CA ILE A 56 11.44 23.89 10.91
C ILE A 56 12.69 23.61 11.75
N TYR A 57 13.46 22.58 11.41
CA TYR A 57 14.78 22.27 11.97
C TYR A 57 15.95 22.74 11.09
N ASP A 58 15.71 23.35 9.92
CA ASP A 58 16.74 24.00 9.09
C ASP A 58 17.25 25.32 9.70
N VAL A 59 16.73 25.73 10.86
CA VAL A 59 17.27 26.86 11.64
C VAL A 59 18.56 26.47 12.35
N GLU A 60 19.66 26.71 11.63
CA GLU A 60 21.04 26.88 12.08
C GLU A 60 21.82 25.62 12.54
N SER A 61 22.86 25.27 11.76
CA SER A 61 24.09 24.63 12.25
C SER A 61 25.29 25.50 11.90
#